data_AF-A0A954XCD3-F1
#
_entry.id   AF-A0A954XCD3-F1
#
_cell.length_a   1.000
_cell.length_b   1.000
_cell.length_c   1.000
_cell.angle_alpha   90.00
_cell.angle_beta   90.00
_cell.angle_gamma   90.00
#
_symmetry.space_group_name_H-M   'P 1'
#
loop_
_entity.id
_entity.type
_entity.pdbx_description
1 polymer ?
#
loop_
_entity_poly.entity_id
_entity_poly.type
_entity_poly.pdbx_seq_one_letter_code
_entity_poly.pdbx_strand_id
1 'polypeptide(L)'
;MIRAIDCDRTFDLLTRGPFPSGEASDMDVELHLRCCHDCRRLAEALQPAVSLFHESLTVEANTLPNYRGALATDRQPWLEPETPAVPIATLANRLRDEAAPLLTVRQFARRVALAMIAVAACGLLACGFWIARP
;
A
#
# COMPACT_ATOMS: atom_id res chain seq x y z
N MET A 1 -20.30 -12.57 24.79
CA MET A 1 -19.11 -12.82 23.95
C MET A 1 -19.56 -12.69 22.50
N ILE A 2 -19.42 -11.49 21.92
CA ILE A 2 -19.73 -11.27 20.51
C ILE A 2 -18.60 -11.97 19.74
N ARG A 3 -18.92 -13.01 18.97
CA ARG A 3 -17.98 -13.63 18.03
C ARG A 3 -17.77 -12.63 16.90
N ALA A 4 -16.95 -11.62 17.14
CA ALA A 4 -16.64 -10.58 16.19
C ALA A 4 -15.44 -11.04 15.38
N ILE A 5 -15.66 -11.22 14.09
CA ILE A 5 -14.65 -11.01 13.06
C ILE A 5 -13.76 -9.80 13.43
N ASP A 6 -12.44 -9.95 13.30
CA ASP A 6 -11.47 -8.90 13.60
C ASP A 6 -11.44 -7.83 12.49
N CYS A 7 -10.84 -6.68 12.80
CA CYS A 7 -10.77 -5.56 11.86
C CYS A 7 -10.06 -5.94 10.55
N ASP A 8 -9.00 -6.75 10.64
CA ASP A 8 -8.20 -7.16 9.48
C ASP A 8 -9.02 -8.03 8.52
N ARG A 9 -9.78 -8.99 9.06
CA ARG A 9 -10.65 -9.85 8.26
C ARG A 9 -11.86 -9.08 7.70
N THR A 10 -12.38 -8.10 8.44
CA THR A 10 -13.40 -7.18 7.89
C THR A 10 -12.85 -6.38 6.72
N PHE A 11 -11.63 -5.86 6.83
CA PHE A 11 -10.96 -5.13 5.76
C PHE A 11 -10.73 -6.00 4.52
N ASP A 12 -10.26 -7.23 4.71
CA ASP A 12 -10.11 -8.22 3.65
C ASP A 12 -11.43 -8.47 2.91
N LEU A 13 -12.54 -8.64 3.64
CA LEU A 13 -13.85 -8.88 3.02
C LEU A 13 -14.35 -7.66 2.24
N LEU A 14 -14.17 -6.44 2.76
CA LEU A 14 -14.56 -5.21 2.07
C LEU A 14 -13.76 -4.94 0.79
N THR A 15 -12.54 -5.49 0.67
CA THR A 15 -11.63 -5.23 -0.44
C THR A 15 -11.61 -6.34 -1.50
N ARG A 16 -12.15 -7.52 -1.20
CA ARG A 16 -12.19 -8.67 -2.12
C ARG A 16 -13.22 -8.53 -3.24
N GLY A 17 -14.22 -7.67 -3.10
CA GLY A 17 -15.28 -7.57 -4.08
C GLY A 17 -16.40 -6.62 -3.66
N PRO A 18 -17.49 -6.58 -4.45
CA PRO A 18 -18.64 -5.77 -4.10
C PRO A 18 -19.24 -6.27 -2.78
N PHE A 19 -19.38 -5.35 -1.83
CA PHE A 19 -20.07 -5.58 -0.57
C PHE A 19 -21.42 -4.84 -0.59
N PRO A 20 -22.54 -5.49 -0.22
CA PRO A 20 -22.66 -6.88 0.23
C PRO A 20 -22.49 -7.90 -0.91
N SER A 21 -21.91 -9.06 -0.59
CA SER A 21 -21.57 -10.14 -1.53
C SER A 21 -22.62 -11.26 -1.60
N GLY A 22 -23.53 -11.32 -0.61
CA GLY A 22 -24.52 -12.38 -0.43
C GLY A 22 -24.01 -13.58 0.38
N GLU A 23 -22.78 -13.54 0.88
CA GLU A 23 -22.21 -14.59 1.72
C GLU A 23 -22.71 -14.50 3.18
N ALA A 24 -22.67 -15.63 3.90
CA ALA A 24 -23.03 -15.66 5.32
C ALA A 24 -22.10 -14.79 6.20
N SER A 25 -20.89 -14.50 5.73
CA SER A 25 -19.91 -13.62 6.35
C SER A 25 -20.33 -12.15 6.34
N ASP A 26 -21.25 -11.74 5.47
CA ASP A 26 -21.71 -10.35 5.36
C ASP A 26 -22.41 -9.90 6.65
N MET A 27 -23.17 -10.80 7.29
CA MET A 27 -23.87 -10.51 8.55
C MET A 27 -22.88 -10.16 9.68
N ASP A 28 -21.77 -10.90 9.76
CA ASP A 28 -20.73 -10.68 10.76
C ASP A 28 -19.99 -9.36 10.50
N VAL A 29 -19.74 -9.03 9.23
CA VAL A 29 -19.16 -7.75 8.82
C VAL A 29 -20.09 -6.59 9.15
N GLU A 30 -21.39 -6.68 8.82
CA GLU A 30 -22.37 -5.64 9.17
C GLU A 30 -22.44 -5.39 10.68
N LEU A 31 -22.41 -6.46 11.47
CA LEU A 31 -22.39 -6.35 12.93
C LEU A 31 -21.12 -5.64 13.40
N HIS A 32 -19.96 -5.99 12.83
CA HIS A 32 -18.69 -5.33 13.14
C HIS A 32 -18.72 -3.83 12.78
N LEU A 33 -19.24 -3.45 11.62
CA LEU A 33 -19.33 -2.05 11.17
C LEU A 33 -20.25 -1.19 12.06
N ARG A 34 -21.24 -1.80 12.72
CA ARG A 34 -22.09 -1.10 13.70
C ARG A 34 -21.36 -0.79 15.00
N CYS A 35 -20.35 -1.57 15.35
CA CYS A 35 -19.60 -1.44 16.61
C CYS A 35 -18.23 -0.78 16.46
N CYS A 36 -17.60 -0.90 15.28
CA CYS A 36 -16.28 -0.38 14.99
C CYS A 36 -16.35 0.82 14.05
N HIS A 37 -16.03 2.00 14.59
CA HIS A 37 -16.07 3.26 13.84
C HIS A 37 -15.02 3.34 12.73
N ASP A 38 -13.83 2.75 12.93
CA ASP A 38 -12.74 2.82 11.97
C ASP A 38 -13.03 1.97 10.73
N CYS A 39 -13.53 0.75 10.93
CA CYS A 39 -13.98 -0.11 9.83
C CYS A 39 -15.17 0.51 9.07
N ARG A 40 -16.05 1.26 9.75
CA ARG A 40 -17.13 2.00 9.09
C ARG A 40 -16.59 3.10 8.17
N ARG A 41 -15.62 3.90 8.64
CA ARG A 41 -14.98 4.92 7.80
C ARG A 41 -14.29 4.31 6.58
N LEU A 42 -13.64 3.15 6.76
CA LEU A 42 -13.03 2.42 5.65
C LEU A 42 -14.08 1.95 4.65
N ALA A 43 -15.20 1.36 5.12
CA ALA A 43 -16.28 0.94 4.25
C ALA A 43 -16.88 2.10 3.44
N GLU A 44 -17.08 3.27 4.06
CA GLU A 44 -17.52 4.50 3.37
C GLU A 44 -16.52 4.97 2.31
N ALA A 45 -15.23 4.94 2.62
CA ALA A 45 -14.17 5.31 1.66
C ALA A 45 -14.04 4.34 0.48
N LEU A 46 -14.38 3.06 0.71
CA LEU A 46 -14.37 2.02 -0.32
C LEU A 46 -15.65 2.02 -1.17
N GLN A 47 -16.70 2.75 -0.80
CA GLN A 47 -17.90 2.83 -1.64
C GLN A 47 -17.51 3.39 -3.01
N PRO A 48 -17.70 2.62 -4.09
CA PRO A 48 -17.39 3.11 -5.41
C PRO A 48 -18.23 4.37 -5.65
N ALA A 49 -17.59 5.45 -6.11
CA ALA A 49 -18.29 6.68 -6.44
C ALA A 49 -19.04 6.53 -7.78
N VAL A 50 -19.94 5.54 -7.85
CA VAL A 50 -20.73 5.21 -9.04
C VAL A 50 -21.57 6.41 -9.50
N SER A 51 -21.93 7.30 -8.57
CA SER A 51 -22.61 8.56 -8.89
C SER A 51 -21.68 9.61 -9.54
N LEU A 52 -20.37 9.54 -9.32
CA LEU A 52 -19.37 10.47 -9.91
C LEU A 52 -18.77 9.92 -11.21
N PHE A 53 -18.65 8.60 -11.35
CA PHE A 53 -18.11 7.96 -12.56
C PHE A 53 -19.23 7.66 -13.58
N HIS A 54 -19.69 8.70 -14.29
CA HIS A 54 -20.51 8.56 -15.51
C HIS A 54 -19.68 8.16 -16.74
N GLU A 55 -18.40 7.83 -16.59
CA GLU A 55 -17.50 7.39 -17.66
C GLU A 55 -17.79 5.94 -18.10
N SER A 56 -19.06 5.58 -18.28
CA SER A 56 -19.37 4.55 -19.26
C SER A 56 -19.13 5.17 -20.63
N LEU A 57 -17.93 4.95 -21.17
CA LEU A 57 -17.50 5.35 -22.52
C LEU A 57 -18.31 4.62 -23.60
N THR A 58 -19.63 4.60 -23.53
CA THR A 58 -20.47 3.85 -24.47
C THR A 58 -20.41 4.45 -25.88
N VAL A 59 -20.21 5.77 -25.97
CA VAL A 59 -20.12 6.49 -27.25
C VAL A 59 -18.67 6.60 -27.73
N GLU A 60 -17.72 6.87 -26.82
CA GLU A 60 -16.33 7.13 -27.19
C GLU A 60 -15.47 5.85 -27.33
N ALA A 61 -15.87 4.73 -26.72
CA ALA A 61 -15.14 3.46 -26.88
C ALA A 61 -15.06 2.98 -28.35
N ASN A 62 -16.03 3.38 -29.18
CA ASN A 62 -16.05 3.06 -30.61
C ASN A 62 -15.25 4.04 -31.48
N THR A 63 -14.85 5.20 -30.93
CA THR A 63 -14.05 6.23 -31.63
C THR A 63 -12.59 6.23 -31.21
N LEU A 64 -12.23 5.54 -30.14
CA LEU A 64 -10.84 5.33 -29.78
C LEU A 64 -10.17 4.37 -30.79
N PRO A 65 -8.92 4.65 -31.21
CA PRO A 65 -8.15 3.74 -32.04
C PRO A 65 -8.12 2.36 -31.36
N ASN A 66 -8.62 1.33 -32.04
CA ASN A 66 -8.66 -0.04 -31.54
C ASN A 66 -7.25 -0.50 -31.12
N TYR A 67 -6.87 -0.32 -29.85
CA TYR A 67 -5.88 -1.20 -29.22
C TYR A 67 -6.61 -2.46 -28.76
N ARG A 68 -7.16 -3.20 -29.73
CA ARG A 68 -7.53 -4.59 -29.52
C ARG A 68 -6.22 -5.32 -29.61
N GLY A 69 -5.74 -5.87 -28.49
CA GLY A 69 -4.47 -6.59 -28.37
C GLY A 69 -4.33 -7.76 -29.34
N ALA A 70 -4.21 -7.45 -30.62
CA ALA A 70 -3.69 -8.32 -31.64
C ALA A 70 -2.26 -8.57 -31.20
N LEU A 71 -2.01 -9.77 -30.72
CA LEU A 71 -0.71 -10.40 -30.85
C LEU A 71 -0.43 -10.38 -32.36
N ALA A 72 0.22 -9.32 -32.81
CA ALA A 72 0.44 -9.03 -34.21
C ALA A 72 1.41 -10.09 -34.75
N THR A 73 0.87 -11.17 -35.30
CA THR A 73 1.61 -12.04 -36.23
C THR A 73 1.70 -11.38 -37.61
N ASP A 74 1.05 -10.24 -37.81
CA ASP A 74 1.21 -9.47 -39.03
C ASP A 74 2.02 -8.21 -38.75
N ARG A 75 3.28 -8.27 -39.20
CA ARG A 75 4.29 -7.23 -39.08
C ARG A 75 3.89 -6.09 -40.01
N GLN A 76 3.10 -5.14 -39.54
CA GLN A 76 2.93 -3.90 -40.30
C GLN A 76 4.25 -3.11 -40.28
N PRO A 77 4.73 -2.61 -41.43
CA PRO A 77 5.83 -1.67 -41.50
C PRO A 77 5.27 -0.30 -41.12
N TRP A 78 5.22 -0.02 -39.82
CA TRP A 78 4.85 1.29 -39.30
C TRP A 78 5.83 2.34 -39.87
N LEU A 79 5.33 3.39 -40.52
CA LEU A 79 6.09 4.62 -40.67
C LEU A 79 6.43 5.09 -39.26
N GLU A 80 7.73 5.11 -38.92
CA GLU A 80 8.21 5.68 -37.68
C GLU A 80 7.93 7.19 -37.67
N PRO A 81 7.07 7.71 -36.78
CA PRO A 81 7.29 9.07 -36.30
C PRO A 81 8.52 9.01 -35.41
N GLU A 82 9.50 9.86 -35.71
CA GLU A 82 10.70 10.09 -34.89
C GLU A 82 10.30 10.52 -33.48
N THR A 83 9.99 9.54 -32.63
CA THR A 83 9.86 9.76 -31.21
C THR A 83 11.28 9.72 -30.66
N PRO A 84 11.80 10.83 -30.09
CA PRO A 84 13.12 10.81 -29.51
C PRO A 84 13.10 9.77 -28.39
N ALA A 85 13.86 8.70 -28.59
CA ALA A 85 13.98 7.60 -27.64
C ALA A 85 14.41 8.18 -26.29
N VAL A 86 13.49 8.26 -25.33
CA VAL A 86 13.85 8.54 -23.95
C VAL A 86 14.67 7.33 -23.50
N PRO A 87 15.97 7.49 -23.21
CA PRO A 87 16.80 6.35 -22.88
C PRO A 87 16.27 5.73 -21.59
N ILE A 88 16.07 4.41 -21.60
CA ILE A 88 15.54 3.60 -20.48
C ILE A 88 16.31 3.86 -19.18
N ALA A 89 17.58 4.29 -19.28
CA ALA A 89 18.39 4.78 -18.17
C ALA A 89 17.70 5.87 -17.33
N THR A 90 16.90 6.75 -17.96
CA THR A 90 16.19 7.84 -17.30
C THR A 90 15.03 7.34 -16.42
N LEU A 91 14.34 6.28 -16.86
CA LEU A 91 13.28 5.64 -16.08
C LEU A 91 13.86 4.87 -14.88
N ALA A 92 14.98 4.19 -15.08
CA ALA A 92 15.67 3.45 -14.03
C ALA A 92 16.22 4.36 -12.91
N ASN A 93 16.65 5.57 -13.25
CA ASN A 93 17.12 6.53 -12.24
C ASN A 93 15.97 7.06 -11.37
N ARG A 94 14.79 7.35 -11.94
CA ARG A 94 13.64 7.82 -11.16
C ARG A 94 13.13 6.79 -10.14
N LEU A 95 13.08 5.51 -10.54
CA LEU A 95 12.67 4.44 -9.61
C LEU A 95 13.70 4.18 -8.50
N ARG A 96 14.98 4.49 -8.75
CA ARG A 96 16.05 4.35 -7.76
C ARG A 96 16.03 5.47 -6.72
N ASP A 97 15.64 6.68 -7.10
CA ASP A 97 15.52 7.82 -6.19
C ASP A 97 14.39 7.63 -5.15
N GLU A 98 13.32 6.90 -5.49
CA GLU A 98 12.22 6.61 -4.56
C GLU A 98 12.53 5.49 -3.55
N ALA A 99 13.54 4.64 -3.81
CA ALA A 99 13.92 3.53 -2.93
C ALA A 99 14.87 3.92 -1.79
N ALA A 100 15.29 5.19 -1.71
CA ALA A 100 16.33 5.66 -0.79
C ALA A 100 15.99 5.77 0.72
N PRO A 101 14.74 5.85 1.22
CA PRO A 101 14.53 6.17 2.64
C PRO A 101 14.60 4.97 3.60
N LEU A 102 14.64 3.71 3.12
CA LEU A 102 14.52 2.55 4.02
C LEU A 102 15.86 2.12 4.65
N LEU A 103 16.98 2.36 3.97
CA LEU A 103 18.31 2.03 4.51
C LEU A 103 18.74 3.03 5.60
N THR A 104 18.32 4.28 5.51
CA THR A 104 18.65 5.34 6.48
C THR A 104 17.93 5.13 7.81
N VAL A 105 16.65 4.75 7.81
CA VAL A 105 15.87 4.46 9.04
C VAL A 105 16.47 3.28 9.81
N ARG A 106 16.85 2.20 9.12
CA ARG A 106 17.45 1.02 9.76
C ARG A 106 18.84 1.30 10.35
N GLN A 107 19.62 2.16 9.69
CA GLN A 107 20.92 2.60 10.21
C GLN A 107 20.78 3.54 11.42
N PHE A 108 19.77 4.42 11.42
CA PHE A 108 19.48 5.32 12.53
C PHE A 108 19.03 4.53 13.77
N ALA A 109 18.13 3.56 13.60
CA ALA A 109 17.68 2.67 14.68
C ALA A 109 18.83 1.89 15.33
N ARG A 110 19.79 1.37 14.52
CA ARG A 110 20.98 0.68 15.04
C ARG A 110 21.90 1.59 15.86
N ARG A 111 22.11 2.84 15.43
CA ARG A 111 22.95 3.80 16.16
C ARG A 111 22.32 4.21 17.49
N VAL A 112 21.00 4.45 17.51
CA VAL A 112 20.27 4.78 18.75
C VAL A 112 20.31 3.61 19.74
N ALA A 113 20.08 2.37 19.28
CA ALA A 113 20.12 1.19 20.14
C ALA A 113 21.50 0.98 20.78
N LEU A 114 22.59 1.13 20.02
CA LEU A 114 23.95 1.01 20.57
C LEU A 114 24.28 2.11 21.57
N ALA A 115 23.84 3.35 21.33
CA ALA A 115 24.03 4.45 22.27
C ALA A 115 23.31 4.19 23.60
N MET A 116 22.07 3.68 23.57
CA MET A 116 21.32 3.33 24.79
C MET A 116 21.99 2.22 25.59
N ILE A 117 22.51 1.19 24.92
CA ILE A 117 23.25 0.09 25.57
C ILE A 117 24.53 0.63 26.23
N ALA A 118 25.26 1.52 25.55
CA ALA A 118 26.47 2.13 26.11
C ALA A 118 26.17 2.98 27.35
N VAL A 119 25.10 3.79 27.33
CA VAL A 119 24.67 4.59 28.49
C VAL A 119 24.28 3.70 29.67
N ALA A 120 23.52 2.63 29.43
CA ALA A 120 23.14 1.68 30.48
C ALA A 120 24.37 0.97 31.07
N ALA A 121 25.32 0.55 30.24
CA ALA A 121 26.56 -0.10 30.69
C ALA A 121 27.43 0.88 31.50
N CYS A 122 27.59 2.13 31.06
CA CYS A 122 28.30 3.16 31.83
C CYS A 122 27.61 3.46 33.16
N GLY A 123 26.27 3.52 33.20
CA GLY A 123 25.53 3.69 34.45
C GLY A 123 25.72 2.54 35.44
N LEU A 124 25.69 1.30 34.96
CA LEU A 124 25.94 0.11 35.78
C LEU A 124 27.38 0.05 36.31
N LEU A 125 28.37 0.42 35.49
CA LEU A 125 29.76 0.51 35.92
C LEU A 125 29.99 1.65 36.92
N ALA A 126 29.37 2.82 36.72
CA ALA A 126 29.46 3.94 37.65
C ALA A 126 28.78 3.63 39.01
N CYS A 127 27.59 3.01 38.99
CA CYS A 127 26.92 2.56 40.21
C CYS A 127 27.70 1.45 40.92
N GLY A 128 28.24 0.48 40.17
CA GLY A 128 29.07 -0.58 40.75
C GLY A 128 30.37 -0.05 41.36
N PHE A 129 30.99 0.96 40.74
CA PHE A 129 32.19 1.60 41.26
C PHE A 129 31.92 2.46 42.50
N TRP A 130 30.73 3.05 42.63
CA TRP A 130 30.33 3.82 43.81
C TRP A 130 30.04 2.92 45.03
N ILE A 131 29.54 1.71 44.84
CA ILE A 131 29.26 0.75 45.93
C ILE A 131 30.54 0.10 46.48
N ALA A 132 31.62 0.07 45.70
CA ALA A 132 32.88 -0.58 46.07
C ALA A 132 33.95 0.38 46.65
N ARG A 133 33.61 1.64 46.91
CA ARG A 133 34.51 2.62 47.55
C ARG A 133 34.18 2.73 49.05
N PRO A 134 34.93 2.07 49.95
CA PRO A 134 34.80 2.26 51.40
C PRO A 134 35.31 3.64 51.86
#